data_AF-A0A9P5YJB3-F1
#
_entry.id   AF-A0A9P5YJB3-F1
#
_cell.length_a   1.000
_cell.length_b   1.000
_cell.length_c   1.000
_cell.angle_alpha   90.00
_cell.angle_beta   90.00
_cell.angle_gamma   90.00
#
_symmetry.space_group_name_H-M   'P 1'
#
loop_
_entity.id
_entity.type
_entity.pdbx_description
1 polymer ?
#
loop_
_entity_poly.entity_id
_entity_poly.type
_entity_poly.pdbx_seq_one_letter_code
_entity_poly.pdbx_strand_id
1 'polypeptide(L)'
;MGRDQMREDLPPRQRKGNAPVTATSKEDVAITTLTKALLSMSFGKVDVNTDADTGIVDLANLLASSKGTFANLPSNFDHSAASSAPLSLASDTLEVLVASSGETPVYLLRNSGGRLCDDPWMIATGDASTVLLVFRKKWATVDIIARELVRRGTRFNTVRAVANRPETASPPVRTLGLRPSGYKPTREDYQEYVRRRNNLLQGSKGCAALKWGGIIARIARDVLPDQGIVLDGPVTGDCVICEYNKLFFVDDQLTETEKNFICGIYVSQTEDAPEGELLNGTRVDISWWPKDSMWQTLNCYLTLEWTELAETFYQKRKRDIEAELSMINASGWRLYLRKANTWTKKVEAGAEYYQRGYLDHCLAAAVSRL
;
A
#
# COMPACT_ATOMS: atom_id res chain seq x y z
N MET A 1 -75.17 8.74 47.98
CA MET A 1 -76.02 7.53 48.07
C MET A 1 -76.75 7.37 46.75
N GLY A 2 -76.60 6.18 46.14
CA GLY A 2 -77.31 5.71 44.94
C GLY A 2 -76.70 6.18 43.61
N ARG A 3 -76.53 5.38 42.57
CA ARG A 3 -76.65 3.93 42.25
C ARG A 3 -75.69 3.72 41.07
N ASP A 4 -74.78 2.76 41.07
CA ASP A 4 -74.96 1.34 40.73
C ASP A 4 -75.53 1.06 39.31
N GLN A 5 -74.74 0.28 38.55
CA GLN A 5 -75.04 -0.58 37.40
C GLN A 5 -75.30 0.01 35.99
N MET A 6 -74.41 -0.31 35.04
CA MET A 6 -74.64 -1.43 34.10
C MET A 6 -73.37 -1.84 33.34
N ARG A 7 -73.19 -3.16 33.24
CA ARG A 7 -72.14 -3.90 32.52
C ARG A 7 -72.38 -3.85 31.00
N GLU A 8 -71.31 -4.01 30.21
CA GLU A 8 -71.37 -4.89 29.04
C GLU A 8 -69.98 -5.49 28.72
N ASP A 9 -69.98 -6.80 28.50
CA ASP A 9 -68.84 -7.68 28.26
C ASP A 9 -68.27 -7.51 26.84
N LEU A 10 -66.93 -7.46 26.73
CA LEU A 10 -66.20 -7.65 25.47
C LEU A 10 -65.08 -8.71 25.65
N PRO A 11 -64.83 -9.57 24.64
CA PRO A 11 -63.97 -10.75 24.76
C PRO A 11 -62.47 -10.41 24.82
N PRO A 12 -61.61 -11.35 25.28
CA PRO A 12 -60.20 -11.07 25.54
C PRO A 12 -59.42 -10.82 24.25
N ARG A 13 -58.72 -9.68 24.20
CA ARG A 13 -57.71 -9.39 23.17
C ARG A 13 -56.58 -10.40 23.27
N GLN A 14 -56.40 -11.18 22.21
CA GLN A 14 -55.22 -12.01 21.98
C GLN A 14 -53.95 -11.16 22.08
N ARG A 15 -52.99 -11.62 22.91
CA ARG A 15 -51.60 -11.13 22.90
C ARG A 15 -50.97 -11.50 21.56
N LYS A 16 -50.78 -10.53 20.67
CA LYS A 16 -49.80 -10.65 19.59
C LYS A 16 -48.42 -10.67 20.24
N GLY A 17 -47.77 -11.83 20.20
CA GLY A 17 -46.35 -11.95 20.50
C GLY A 17 -45.57 -11.09 19.52
N ASN A 18 -44.88 -10.08 20.04
CA ASN A 18 -43.79 -9.48 19.31
C ASN A 18 -42.58 -10.40 19.47
N ALA A 19 -42.19 -10.98 18.33
CA ALA A 19 -40.94 -11.69 18.11
C ALA A 19 -39.74 -10.86 18.61
N PRO A 20 -38.62 -11.52 18.98
CA PRO A 20 -37.44 -10.82 19.40
C PRO A 20 -36.93 -9.98 18.21
N VAL A 21 -36.90 -8.66 18.40
CA VAL A 21 -36.08 -7.78 17.57
C VAL A 21 -34.65 -8.23 17.82
N THR A 22 -34.10 -9.00 16.89
CA THR A 22 -32.68 -9.28 16.82
C THR A 22 -31.98 -7.94 16.72
N ALA A 23 -31.33 -7.56 17.82
CA ALA A 23 -30.31 -6.53 17.79
C ALA A 23 -29.22 -7.03 16.85
N THR A 24 -29.31 -6.69 15.56
CA THR A 24 -28.16 -6.72 14.66
C THR A 24 -27.10 -5.90 15.35
N SER A 25 -26.06 -6.59 15.82
CA SER A 25 -24.98 -5.98 16.56
C SER A 25 -24.34 -4.91 15.67
N LYS A 26 -23.74 -3.87 16.27
CA LYS A 26 -22.95 -2.90 15.50
C LYS A 26 -21.81 -3.57 14.72
N GLU A 27 -21.40 -4.78 15.12
CA GLU A 27 -20.49 -5.66 14.38
C GLU A 27 -21.11 -6.17 13.08
N ASP A 28 -22.36 -6.64 13.06
CA ASP A 28 -23.02 -7.17 11.84
C ASP A 28 -23.19 -6.11 10.75
N VAL A 29 -23.47 -4.86 11.15
CA VAL A 29 -23.56 -3.71 10.22
C VAL A 29 -22.18 -3.31 9.70
N ALA A 30 -21.14 -3.39 10.54
CA ALA A 30 -19.76 -3.13 10.13
C ALA A 30 -19.24 -4.20 9.16
N ILE A 31 -19.59 -5.47 9.40
CA ILE A 31 -19.24 -6.63 8.56
C ILE A 31 -19.91 -6.52 7.19
N THR A 32 -21.20 -6.17 7.12
CA THR A 32 -21.91 -5.98 5.83
C THR A 32 -21.33 -4.83 5.01
N THR A 33 -20.83 -3.78 5.68
CA THR A 33 -20.15 -2.64 5.04
C THR A 33 -18.74 -3.01 4.57
N LEU A 34 -18.06 -3.90 5.31
CA LEU A 34 -16.73 -4.46 5.00
C LEU A 34 -16.77 -5.38 3.78
N THR A 35 -17.78 -6.24 3.65
CA THR A 35 -17.97 -7.12 2.48
C THR A 35 -18.20 -6.28 1.23
N LYS A 36 -19.03 -5.23 1.32
CA LYS A 36 -19.19 -4.26 0.22
C LYS A 36 -17.90 -3.50 -0.11
N ALA A 37 -17.10 -3.14 0.89
CA ALA A 37 -15.83 -2.46 0.69
C ALA A 37 -14.79 -3.38 0.04
N LEU A 38 -14.59 -4.61 0.54
CA LEU A 38 -13.67 -5.60 -0.02
C LEU A 38 -14.10 -6.08 -1.42
N LEU A 39 -15.40 -6.27 -1.66
CA LEU A 39 -15.94 -6.58 -3.00
C LEU A 39 -15.76 -5.40 -3.96
N SER A 40 -15.96 -4.16 -3.51
CA SER A 40 -15.67 -2.97 -4.31
C SER A 40 -14.17 -2.76 -4.57
N MET A 41 -13.30 -3.36 -3.76
CA MET A 41 -11.85 -3.24 -3.90
C MET A 41 -11.25 -4.17 -4.95
N SER A 42 -11.92 -5.25 -5.34
CA SER A 42 -11.30 -6.29 -6.19
C SER A 42 -11.97 -6.54 -7.54
N PHE A 43 -13.25 -6.25 -7.72
CA PHE A 43 -13.92 -6.54 -8.99
C PHE A 43 -15.01 -5.51 -9.27
N GLY A 44 -14.81 -4.66 -10.28
CA GLY A 44 -15.81 -3.68 -10.69
C GLY A 44 -17.18 -4.32 -10.86
N LYS A 45 -18.24 -3.72 -10.28
CA LYS A 45 -19.65 -4.16 -10.31
C LYS A 45 -19.86 -5.60 -10.79
N VAL A 46 -19.44 -6.57 -9.99
CA VAL A 46 -19.84 -7.97 -10.20
C VAL A 46 -21.07 -8.18 -9.33
N ASP A 47 -22.19 -8.59 -9.93
CA ASP A 47 -23.32 -9.13 -9.18
C ASP A 47 -22.87 -10.50 -8.63
N VAL A 48 -22.50 -10.53 -7.35
CA VAL A 48 -22.00 -11.74 -6.68
C VAL A 48 -23.13 -12.39 -5.88
N ASN A 49 -23.22 -13.72 -5.96
CA ASN A 49 -24.20 -14.58 -5.29
C ASN A 49 -24.03 -14.57 -3.75
N THR A 50 -25.15 -14.60 -3.00
CA THR A 50 -25.20 -14.49 -1.54
C THR A 50 -24.45 -15.58 -0.77
N ASP A 51 -24.27 -16.79 -1.35
CA ASP A 51 -23.46 -17.84 -0.73
C ASP A 51 -21.95 -17.55 -0.79
N ALA A 52 -21.52 -16.75 -1.76
CA ALA A 52 -20.12 -16.31 -1.86
C ALA A 52 -19.77 -15.24 -0.82
N ASP A 53 -20.75 -14.47 -0.34
CA ASP A 53 -20.54 -13.46 0.71
C ASP A 53 -20.09 -14.09 2.04
N THR A 54 -20.65 -15.24 2.41
CA THR A 54 -20.25 -15.98 3.62
C THR A 54 -18.80 -16.47 3.52
N GLY A 55 -18.43 -17.06 2.37
CA GLY A 55 -17.05 -17.53 2.14
C GLY A 55 -16.00 -16.41 2.10
N ILE A 56 -16.35 -15.23 1.59
CA ILE A 56 -15.47 -14.06 1.58
C ILE A 56 -15.27 -13.51 2.99
N VAL A 57 -16.34 -13.45 3.79
CA VAL A 57 -16.27 -13.02 5.19
C VAL A 57 -15.42 -13.99 6.02
N ASP A 58 -15.59 -15.29 5.83
CA ASP A 58 -14.78 -16.31 6.52
C ASP A 58 -13.30 -16.21 6.16
N LEU A 59 -12.98 -16.00 4.87
CA LEU A 59 -11.60 -15.77 4.44
C LEU A 59 -11.03 -14.48 5.04
N ALA A 60 -11.77 -13.37 5.01
CA ALA A 60 -11.33 -12.10 5.59
C ALA A 60 -11.06 -12.22 7.10
N ASN A 61 -11.91 -12.95 7.83
CA ASN A 61 -11.74 -13.24 9.25
C ASN A 61 -10.51 -14.13 9.50
N LEU A 62 -10.31 -15.16 8.68
CA LEU A 62 -9.15 -16.04 8.74
C LEU A 62 -7.86 -15.25 8.53
N LEU A 63 -7.79 -14.45 7.46
CA LEU A 63 -6.67 -13.55 7.17
C LEU A 63 -6.43 -12.58 8.34
N ALA A 64 -7.45 -11.88 8.82
CA ALA A 64 -7.32 -10.93 9.91
C ALA A 64 -6.87 -11.55 11.25
N SER A 65 -7.02 -12.86 11.42
CA SER A 65 -6.59 -13.58 12.62
C SER A 65 -5.11 -13.98 12.61
N SER A 66 -4.51 -14.16 11.43
CA SER A 66 -3.16 -14.70 11.24
C SER A 66 -2.87 -15.96 12.07
N LYS A 67 -3.88 -16.81 12.30
CA LYS A 67 -3.74 -18.02 13.13
C LYS A 67 -3.47 -19.26 12.27
N GLY A 68 -2.51 -20.08 12.69
CA GLY A 68 -2.15 -21.32 12.00
C GLY A 68 -1.17 -21.10 10.85
N THR A 69 -1.03 -22.08 9.97
CA THR A 69 -0.11 -22.01 8.81
C THR A 69 -0.91 -21.95 7.51
N PHE A 70 -0.24 -21.71 6.37
CA PHE A 70 -0.91 -21.72 5.06
C PHE A 70 -1.58 -23.07 4.75
N ALA A 71 -1.13 -24.17 5.37
CA ALA A 71 -1.73 -25.50 5.24
C ALA A 71 -3.15 -25.57 5.83
N ASN A 72 -3.51 -24.63 6.70
CA ASN A 72 -4.85 -24.53 7.28
C ASN A 72 -5.80 -23.73 6.38
N LEU A 73 -5.30 -23.14 5.29
CA LEU A 73 -6.16 -22.46 4.31
C LEU A 73 -6.95 -23.51 3.52
N PRO A 74 -8.20 -23.18 3.12
CA PRO A 74 -8.99 -24.03 2.22
C PRO A 74 -8.21 -24.41 0.96
N SER A 75 -8.31 -25.63 0.45
CA SER A 75 -7.52 -26.09 -0.71
C SER A 75 -7.69 -25.24 -1.99
N ASN A 76 -8.75 -24.44 -2.05
CA ASN A 76 -9.04 -23.47 -3.11
C ASN A 76 -8.48 -22.06 -2.87
N PHE A 77 -7.72 -21.81 -1.80
CA PHE A 77 -7.21 -20.47 -1.48
C PHE A 77 -6.28 -19.91 -2.56
N ASP A 78 -5.66 -20.80 -3.35
CA ASP A 78 -4.74 -20.47 -4.44
C ASP A 78 -5.32 -20.77 -5.83
N HIS A 79 -6.65 -20.95 -5.95
CA HIS A 79 -7.25 -21.06 -7.28
C HIS A 79 -7.17 -19.71 -8.00
N SER A 80 -6.16 -19.59 -8.85
CA SER A 80 -6.19 -18.66 -9.97
C SER A 80 -7.28 -19.12 -10.94
N ALA A 81 -8.13 -18.22 -11.41
CA ALA A 81 -9.05 -18.52 -12.52
C ALA A 81 -8.33 -19.08 -13.77
N ALA A 82 -6.99 -18.95 -13.83
CA ALA A 82 -6.14 -19.45 -14.90
C ALA A 82 -5.49 -20.83 -14.61
N SER A 83 -5.69 -21.47 -13.44
CA SER A 83 -5.13 -22.80 -13.13
C SER A 83 -5.89 -23.51 -12.00
N SER A 84 -6.31 -24.76 -12.24
CA SER A 84 -6.85 -25.67 -11.22
C SER A 84 -5.77 -26.38 -10.39
N ALA A 85 -4.50 -26.32 -10.82
CA ALA A 85 -3.35 -26.87 -10.10
C ALA A 85 -2.75 -25.83 -9.13
N PRO A 86 -2.13 -26.26 -8.01
CA PRO A 86 -1.39 -25.37 -7.11
C PRO A 86 -0.35 -24.55 -7.87
N LEU A 87 -0.10 -23.31 -7.47
CA LEU A 87 0.90 -22.47 -8.11
C LEU A 87 2.28 -23.16 -8.12
N SER A 88 2.86 -23.25 -9.31
CA SER A 88 4.24 -23.71 -9.49
C SER A 88 5.15 -22.51 -9.68
N LEU A 89 6.24 -22.46 -8.92
CA LEU A 89 7.33 -21.51 -9.13
C LEU A 89 8.33 -21.99 -10.20
N ALA A 90 8.12 -23.18 -10.76
CA ALA A 90 8.94 -23.64 -11.87
C ALA A 90 8.66 -22.76 -13.10
N SER A 91 9.69 -22.05 -13.55
CA SER A 91 9.68 -21.24 -14.76
C SER A 91 10.99 -21.44 -15.52
N ASP A 92 10.91 -21.62 -16.83
CA ASP A 92 12.08 -21.73 -17.69
C ASP A 92 12.76 -20.36 -17.88
N THR A 93 12.05 -19.27 -17.60
CA THR A 93 12.50 -17.90 -17.89
C THR A 93 12.83 -17.08 -16.66
N LEU A 94 12.32 -17.46 -15.47
CA LEU A 94 12.53 -16.72 -14.24
C LEU A 94 13.07 -17.59 -13.11
N GLU A 95 14.00 -17.02 -12.36
CA GLU A 95 14.56 -17.58 -11.14
C GLU A 95 14.23 -16.67 -9.95
N VAL A 96 13.95 -17.27 -8.79
CA VAL A 96 13.76 -16.57 -7.52
C VAL A 96 14.89 -16.93 -6.59
N LEU A 97 15.63 -15.92 -6.12
CA LEU A 97 16.64 -16.07 -5.08
C LEU A 97 16.17 -15.39 -3.80
N VAL A 98 16.52 -15.98 -2.66
CA VAL A 98 16.23 -15.39 -1.34
C VAL A 98 17.53 -14.77 -0.82
N ALA A 99 17.55 -13.45 -0.79
CA ALA A 99 18.61 -12.65 -0.20
C ALA A 99 18.27 -12.27 1.25
N SER A 100 19.31 -11.99 2.03
CA SER A 100 19.14 -11.50 3.40
C SER A 100 19.22 -9.97 3.41
N SER A 101 18.30 -9.33 4.13
CA SER A 101 18.35 -7.92 4.48
C SER A 101 17.92 -7.76 5.94
N GLY A 102 18.83 -8.03 6.87
CA GLY A 102 18.53 -7.96 8.31
C GLY A 102 17.50 -9.01 8.73
N GLU A 103 16.35 -8.57 9.25
CA GLU A 103 15.31 -9.45 9.83
C GLU A 103 14.29 -9.98 8.81
N THR A 104 14.18 -9.36 7.63
CA THR A 104 13.18 -9.73 6.62
C THR A 104 13.84 -10.23 5.33
N PRO A 105 13.33 -11.32 4.72
CA PRO A 105 13.86 -11.81 3.45
C PRO A 105 13.59 -10.80 2.34
N VAL A 106 14.51 -10.72 1.38
CA VAL A 106 14.33 -10.00 0.12
C VAL A 106 14.35 -11.03 -1.00
N TYR A 107 13.30 -11.03 -1.82
CA TYR A 107 13.21 -11.90 -2.98
C TYR A 107 13.77 -11.19 -4.20
N LEU A 108 14.75 -11.82 -4.84
CA LEU A 108 15.34 -11.38 -6.10
C LEU A 108 14.73 -12.20 -7.23
N LEU A 109 14.06 -11.53 -8.16
CA LEU A 109 13.51 -12.08 -9.39
C LEU A 109 14.43 -11.70 -10.54
N ARG A 110 14.96 -12.68 -11.25
CA ARG A 110 15.85 -12.49 -12.39
C ARG A 110 15.46 -13.36 -13.57
N ASN A 111 15.93 -13.00 -14.77
CA ASN A 111 15.82 -13.91 -15.91
C ASN A 111 16.75 -15.11 -15.68
N SER A 112 16.30 -16.32 -16.01
CA SER A 112 17.07 -17.54 -15.80
C SER A 112 18.37 -17.57 -16.62
N GLY A 113 19.47 -18.00 -15.98
CA GLY A 113 20.78 -18.23 -16.61
C GLY A 113 21.85 -17.18 -16.30
N GLY A 114 23.10 -17.47 -16.67
CA GLY A 114 24.24 -16.55 -16.49
C GLY A 114 24.65 -16.30 -15.03
N ARG A 115 25.67 -15.45 -14.82
CA ARG A 115 26.08 -15.02 -13.47
C ARG A 115 25.27 -13.79 -13.06
N LEU A 116 25.08 -13.61 -11.75
CA LEU A 116 24.35 -12.45 -11.20
C LEU A 116 24.94 -11.10 -11.59
N CYS A 117 26.26 -11.03 -11.76
CA CYS A 117 26.94 -9.81 -12.18
C CYS A 117 26.76 -9.49 -13.68
N ASP A 118 26.28 -10.46 -14.47
CA ASP A 118 26.07 -10.29 -15.91
C ASP A 118 24.67 -9.69 -16.19
N ASP A 119 23.76 -9.76 -15.22
CA ASP A 119 22.44 -9.14 -15.34
C ASP A 119 22.56 -7.61 -15.30
N PRO A 120 21.94 -6.88 -16.24
CA PRO A 120 21.93 -5.41 -16.19
C PRO A 120 21.25 -4.90 -14.92
N TRP A 121 20.13 -5.53 -14.55
CA TRP A 121 19.41 -5.34 -13.30
C TRP A 121 18.39 -6.48 -13.09
N MET A 122 17.88 -6.59 -11.86
CA MET A 122 16.90 -7.59 -11.40
C MET A 122 15.78 -6.90 -10.63
N ILE A 123 14.69 -7.60 -10.32
CA ILE A 123 13.64 -7.07 -9.44
C ILE A 123 13.90 -7.55 -8.01
N ALA A 124 13.87 -6.64 -7.03
CA ALA A 124 13.91 -6.97 -5.61
C ALA A 124 12.63 -6.53 -4.91
N THR A 125 12.03 -7.41 -4.11
CA THR A 125 10.83 -7.13 -3.31
C THR A 125 10.92 -7.79 -1.93
N GLY A 126 10.39 -7.13 -0.91
CA GLY A 126 10.25 -7.72 0.44
C GLY A 126 8.94 -8.50 0.63
N ASP A 127 8.01 -8.36 -0.31
CA ASP A 127 6.65 -8.90 -0.20
C ASP A 127 6.53 -10.24 -0.94
N ALA A 128 6.18 -11.29 -0.21
CA ALA A 128 5.87 -12.60 -0.79
C ALA A 128 4.63 -12.52 -1.69
N SER A 129 3.67 -11.67 -1.34
CA SER A 129 2.52 -11.33 -2.18
C SER A 129 2.91 -10.94 -3.61
N THR A 130 3.94 -10.10 -3.75
CA THR A 130 4.42 -9.61 -5.05
C THR A 130 5.03 -10.73 -5.87
N VAL A 131 5.83 -11.61 -5.25
CA VAL A 131 6.40 -12.78 -5.93
C VAL A 131 5.29 -13.70 -6.45
N LEU A 132 4.34 -14.08 -5.59
CA LEU A 132 3.25 -14.96 -6.01
C LEU A 132 2.37 -14.30 -7.09
N LEU A 133 2.16 -12.98 -7.04
CA LEU A 133 1.46 -12.24 -8.08
C LEU A 133 2.14 -12.40 -9.45
N VAL A 134 3.48 -12.24 -9.51
CA VAL A 134 4.28 -12.41 -10.73
C VAL A 134 4.03 -13.78 -11.36
N PHE A 135 4.15 -14.85 -10.57
CA PHE A 135 3.96 -16.22 -11.04
C PHE A 135 2.50 -16.51 -11.43
N ARG A 136 1.52 -16.03 -10.65
CA ARG A 136 0.09 -16.19 -10.96
C ARG A 136 -0.29 -15.51 -12.27
N LYS A 137 0.33 -14.36 -12.56
CA LYS A 137 0.11 -13.61 -13.81
C LYS A 137 0.97 -14.09 -14.97
N LYS A 138 1.89 -15.04 -14.73
CA LYS A 138 2.80 -15.60 -15.74
C LYS A 138 3.60 -14.52 -16.46
N TRP A 139 4.03 -13.49 -15.74
CA TRP A 139 4.94 -12.50 -16.31
C TRP A 139 6.30 -13.16 -16.52
N ALA A 140 6.79 -13.16 -17.76
CA ALA A 140 7.88 -14.03 -18.18
C ALA A 140 9.28 -13.42 -18.01
N THR A 141 9.40 -12.10 -17.95
CA THR A 141 10.70 -11.40 -17.88
C THR A 141 10.67 -10.25 -16.87
N VAL A 142 11.84 -9.87 -16.36
CA VAL A 142 11.97 -8.74 -15.41
C VAL A 142 11.42 -7.43 -15.97
N ASP A 143 11.52 -7.18 -17.28
CA ASP A 143 10.95 -5.99 -17.94
C ASP A 143 9.42 -5.96 -17.88
N ILE A 144 8.79 -7.11 -18.13
CA ILE A 144 7.32 -7.23 -18.05
C ILE A 144 6.89 -7.02 -16.60
N ILE A 145 7.61 -7.63 -15.66
CA ILE A 145 7.35 -7.48 -14.22
C ILE A 145 7.44 -6.00 -13.84
N ALA A 146 8.54 -5.30 -14.16
CA ALA A 146 8.73 -3.89 -13.83
C ALA A 146 7.57 -3.02 -14.35
N ARG A 147 7.21 -3.17 -15.64
CA ARG A 147 6.10 -2.41 -16.23
C ARG A 147 4.78 -2.65 -15.52
N GLU A 148 4.45 -3.91 -15.24
CA GLU A 148 3.17 -4.25 -14.61
C GLU A 148 3.11 -3.83 -13.14
N LEU A 149 4.22 -3.93 -12.39
CA LEU A 149 4.28 -3.44 -11.01
C LEU A 149 4.13 -1.91 -10.96
N VAL A 150 4.77 -1.15 -11.86
CA VAL A 150 4.56 0.31 -11.96
C VAL A 150 3.11 0.65 -12.30
N ARG A 151 2.53 -0.06 -13.27
CA ARG A 151 1.12 0.13 -13.68
C ARG A 151 0.17 -0.08 -12.51
N ARG A 152 0.45 -1.08 -11.67
CA ARG A 152 -0.30 -1.38 -10.44
C ARG A 152 0.03 -0.47 -9.27
N GLY A 153 1.15 0.28 -9.32
CA GLY A 153 1.64 1.05 -8.17
C GLY A 153 2.11 0.17 -7.02
N THR A 154 2.58 -1.03 -7.33
CA THR A 154 3.19 -1.95 -6.38
C THR A 154 4.62 -1.51 -6.10
N ARG A 155 5.03 -1.61 -4.84
CA ARG A 155 6.40 -1.29 -4.44
C ARG A 155 7.35 -2.39 -4.89
N PHE A 156 8.48 -2.00 -5.46
CA PHE A 156 9.60 -2.90 -5.78
C PHE A 156 10.89 -2.08 -5.91
N ASN A 157 12.00 -2.77 -6.15
CA ASN A 157 13.27 -2.14 -6.51
C ASN A 157 13.79 -2.79 -7.79
N THR A 158 14.52 -2.03 -8.60
CA THR A 158 15.33 -2.57 -9.69
C THR A 158 16.75 -2.62 -9.15
N VAL A 159 17.38 -3.77 -8.99
CA VAL A 159 18.69 -3.86 -8.33
C VAL A 159 19.76 -4.33 -9.29
N ARG A 160 20.97 -3.78 -9.16
CA ARG A 160 22.15 -4.28 -9.86
C ARG A 160 23.13 -4.86 -8.85
N ALA A 161 23.79 -5.95 -9.20
CA ALA A 161 24.83 -6.55 -8.36
C ALA A 161 26.16 -5.78 -8.47
N VAL A 162 26.78 -5.49 -7.33
CA VAL A 162 28.11 -4.87 -7.25
C VAL A 162 28.98 -5.61 -6.23
N ALA A 163 30.28 -5.70 -6.49
CA ALA A 163 31.23 -6.37 -5.60
C ALA A 163 31.61 -5.52 -4.38
N ASN A 164 31.65 -4.20 -4.55
CA ASN A 164 32.02 -3.26 -3.50
C ASN A 164 30.79 -2.48 -3.04
N ARG A 165 30.68 -2.27 -1.72
CA ARG A 165 29.62 -1.44 -1.16
C ARG A 165 29.76 -0.01 -1.70
N PRO A 166 28.68 0.60 -2.22
CA PRO A 166 28.72 1.99 -2.66
C PRO A 166 28.97 2.91 -1.46
N GLU A 167 29.67 4.02 -1.69
CA GLU A 167 29.78 5.09 -0.71
C GLU A 167 28.44 5.85 -0.64
N THR A 168 27.90 5.97 0.57
CA THR A 168 26.66 6.72 0.78
C THR A 168 26.95 8.22 0.65
N ALA A 169 26.58 8.81 -0.49
CA ALA A 169 26.60 10.25 -0.63
C ALA A 169 25.50 10.87 0.25
N SER A 170 25.82 11.90 1.02
CA SER A 170 24.81 12.72 1.71
C SER A 170 24.08 13.58 0.68
N PRO A 171 22.79 13.34 0.40
CA PRO A 171 22.09 14.13 -0.59
C PRO A 171 21.78 15.52 -0.03
N PRO A 172 21.71 16.54 -0.90
CA PRO A 172 21.35 17.89 -0.48
C PRO A 172 19.94 17.91 0.12
N VAL A 173 19.80 18.57 1.27
CA VAL A 173 18.51 18.72 1.95
C VAL A 173 17.59 19.61 1.11
N ARG A 174 16.48 19.04 0.63
CA ARG A 174 15.45 19.77 -0.13
C ARG A 174 14.21 20.04 0.72
N THR A 175 14.00 21.30 1.11
CA THR A 175 12.78 21.70 1.82
C THR A 175 11.96 22.71 1.01
N LEU A 176 10.65 22.78 1.29
CA LEU A 176 9.75 23.81 0.76
C LEU A 176 9.78 25.10 1.59
N GLY A 177 10.56 25.12 2.67
CA GLY A 177 10.74 26.28 3.55
C GLY A 177 9.95 26.20 4.85
N LEU A 178 10.21 27.19 5.70
CA LEU A 178 9.50 27.42 6.96
C LEU A 178 8.33 28.39 6.72
N ARG A 179 7.20 28.13 7.38
CA ARG A 179 6.03 29.01 7.36
C ARG A 179 5.70 29.48 8.78
N PRO A 180 5.20 30.72 8.94
CA PRO A 180 4.75 31.21 10.25
C PRO A 180 3.52 30.43 10.73
N SER A 181 3.25 30.48 12.03
CA SER A 181 2.01 29.89 12.56
C SER A 181 0.77 30.51 11.91
N GLY A 182 -0.26 29.69 11.70
CA GLY A 182 -1.51 30.14 11.06
C GLY A 182 -1.39 30.46 9.55
N TYR A 183 -0.26 30.14 8.93
CA TYR A 183 -0.04 30.41 7.50
C TYR A 183 -1.13 29.82 6.62
N LYS A 184 -1.70 30.67 5.76
CA LYS A 184 -2.65 30.26 4.73
C LYS A 184 -1.92 30.13 3.39
N PRO A 185 -1.88 28.94 2.78
CA PRO A 185 -1.31 28.76 1.45
C PRO A 185 -1.99 29.68 0.41
N THR A 186 -1.18 30.19 -0.52
CA THR A 186 -1.65 30.90 -1.71
C THR A 186 -1.60 30.01 -2.96
N ARG A 187 -2.14 30.52 -4.06
CA ARG A 187 -2.06 29.84 -5.35
C ARG A 187 -0.61 29.73 -5.84
N GLU A 188 0.17 30.77 -5.58
CA GLU A 188 1.60 30.86 -5.92
C GLU A 188 2.40 29.81 -5.16
N ASP A 189 2.08 29.56 -3.88
CA ASP A 189 2.71 28.46 -3.12
C ASP A 189 2.49 27.10 -3.78
N TYR A 190 1.24 26.84 -4.18
CA TYR A 190 0.88 25.58 -4.80
C TYR A 190 1.56 25.42 -6.16
N GLN A 191 1.57 26.48 -6.98
CA GLN A 191 2.26 26.49 -8.27
C GLN A 191 3.77 26.28 -8.11
N GLU A 192 4.39 26.92 -7.14
CA GLU A 192 5.82 26.75 -6.86
C GLU A 192 6.14 25.34 -6.36
N TYR A 193 5.30 24.78 -5.48
CA TYR A 193 5.39 23.38 -5.09
C TYR A 193 5.30 22.45 -6.30
N VAL A 194 4.30 22.62 -7.16
CA VAL A 194 4.09 21.78 -8.36
C VAL A 194 5.29 21.90 -9.29
N ARG A 195 5.78 23.11 -9.57
CA ARG A 195 6.94 23.36 -10.42
C ARG A 195 8.18 22.65 -9.87
N ARG A 196 8.50 22.85 -8.59
CA ARG A 196 9.68 22.27 -7.95
C ARG A 196 9.60 20.74 -7.83
N ARG A 197 8.43 20.21 -7.48
CA ARG A 197 8.15 18.76 -7.45
C ARG A 197 8.33 18.14 -8.83
N ASN A 198 7.76 18.75 -9.86
CA ASN A 198 7.85 18.23 -11.22
C ASN A 198 9.31 18.21 -11.69
N ASN A 199 10.08 19.27 -11.41
CA ASN A 199 11.52 19.29 -11.71
C ASN A 199 12.31 18.17 -11.01
N LEU A 200 11.96 17.83 -9.76
CA LEU A 200 12.58 16.70 -9.05
C LEU A 200 12.22 15.36 -9.72
N LEU A 201 10.94 15.15 -10.00
CA LEU A 201 10.42 13.90 -10.56
C LEU A 201 10.85 13.68 -12.01
N GLN A 202 10.99 14.73 -12.81
CA GLN A 202 11.52 14.64 -14.18
C GLN A 202 13.03 14.38 -14.21
N GLY A 203 13.73 14.52 -13.08
CA GLY A 203 15.14 14.17 -12.94
C GLY A 203 15.37 12.71 -12.56
N SER A 204 16.55 12.41 -12.03
CA SER A 204 16.97 11.04 -11.66
C SER A 204 16.11 10.38 -10.58
N LYS A 205 15.35 11.16 -9.80
CA LYS A 205 14.51 10.65 -8.71
C LYS A 205 13.13 10.19 -9.18
N GLY A 206 12.75 10.45 -10.43
CA GLY A 206 11.48 10.00 -11.01
C GLY A 206 11.30 8.49 -10.99
N CYS A 207 12.32 7.76 -11.45
CA CYS A 207 12.32 6.29 -11.49
C CYS A 207 12.14 5.70 -10.08
N ALA A 208 12.92 6.17 -9.10
CA ALA A 208 12.79 5.76 -7.70
C ALA A 208 11.39 6.05 -7.13
N ALA A 209 10.78 7.19 -7.50
CA ALA A 209 9.42 7.53 -7.08
C ALA A 209 8.35 6.60 -7.67
N LEU A 210 8.47 6.21 -8.94
CA LEU A 210 7.54 5.25 -9.57
C LEU A 210 7.60 3.87 -8.90
N LYS A 211 8.80 3.42 -8.51
CA LYS A 211 9.03 2.13 -7.85
C LYS A 211 8.61 2.09 -6.38
N TRP A 212 8.46 3.25 -5.73
CA TRP A 212 8.11 3.33 -4.31
C TRP A 212 6.72 2.79 -3.96
N GLY A 213 5.82 2.75 -4.94
CA GLY A 213 4.41 2.41 -4.74
C GLY A 213 3.61 3.49 -4.01
N GLY A 214 2.35 3.17 -3.70
CA GLY A 214 1.48 4.02 -2.89
C GLY A 214 1.32 5.46 -3.41
N ILE A 215 1.19 6.41 -2.47
CA ILE A 215 0.93 7.83 -2.81
C ILE A 215 2.08 8.48 -3.60
N ILE A 216 3.34 8.10 -3.32
CA ILE A 216 4.51 8.66 -3.99
C ILE A 216 4.51 8.25 -5.47
N ALA A 217 4.35 6.95 -5.76
CA ALA A 217 4.27 6.47 -7.14
C ALA A 217 3.07 7.05 -7.88
N ARG A 218 1.92 7.21 -7.20
CA ARG A 218 0.76 7.83 -7.82
C ARG A 218 1.02 9.28 -8.22
N ILE A 219 1.65 10.08 -7.36
CA ILE A 219 2.03 11.47 -7.67
C ILE A 219 3.04 11.47 -8.83
N ALA A 220 4.02 10.57 -8.82
CA ALA A 220 5.01 10.44 -9.89
C ALA A 220 4.39 10.14 -11.26
N ARG A 221 3.40 9.24 -11.33
CA ARG A 221 2.66 8.92 -12.57
C ARG A 221 1.89 10.10 -13.17
N ASP A 222 1.48 11.06 -12.34
CA ASP A 222 0.83 12.29 -12.82
C ASP A 222 1.82 13.24 -13.52
N VAL A 223 3.12 13.07 -13.29
CA VAL A 223 4.19 13.95 -13.81
C VAL A 223 4.98 13.29 -14.94
N LEU A 224 5.19 11.97 -14.85
CA LEU A 224 6.00 11.20 -15.78
C LEU A 224 5.12 10.53 -16.84
N PRO A 225 5.11 11.03 -18.09
CA PRO A 225 4.31 10.43 -19.16
C PRO A 225 4.86 9.07 -19.59
N ASP A 226 6.19 8.92 -19.62
CA ASP A 226 6.84 7.66 -19.91
C ASP A 226 7.20 6.93 -18.60
N GLN A 227 6.44 5.90 -18.30
CA GLN A 227 6.69 5.00 -17.17
C GLN A 227 7.76 3.94 -17.50
N GLY A 228 8.19 3.84 -18.76
CA GLY A 228 9.24 2.95 -19.24
C GLY A 228 10.63 3.29 -18.69
N ILE A 229 10.83 4.48 -18.12
CA ILE A 229 12.09 4.88 -17.46
C ILE A 229 12.55 3.91 -16.36
N VAL A 230 11.65 3.10 -15.79
CA VAL A 230 12.04 2.07 -14.81
C VAL A 230 12.84 0.92 -15.42
N LEU A 231 12.78 0.74 -16.74
CA LEU A 231 13.47 -0.33 -17.46
C LEU A 231 14.96 -0.07 -17.65
N ASP A 232 15.40 1.17 -17.42
CA ASP A 232 16.82 1.53 -17.45
C ASP A 232 17.57 0.99 -16.22
N GLY A 233 16.84 0.55 -15.19
CA GLY A 233 17.40 0.06 -13.92
C GLY A 233 17.98 1.19 -13.05
N PRO A 234 18.86 0.86 -12.09
CA PRO A 234 19.56 1.86 -11.27
C PRO A 234 20.50 2.74 -12.10
N VAL A 235 20.35 4.05 -11.94
CA VAL A 235 21.25 5.05 -12.55
C VAL A 235 22.51 5.22 -11.71
N THR A 236 22.34 5.46 -10.39
CA THR A 236 23.45 5.64 -9.46
C THR A 236 23.74 4.39 -8.64
N GLY A 237 22.71 3.70 -8.17
CA GLY A 237 22.85 2.53 -7.30
C GLY A 237 23.56 2.88 -5.99
N ASP A 238 23.18 4.00 -5.37
CA ASP A 238 23.80 4.55 -4.17
C ASP A 238 23.31 3.90 -2.87
N CYS A 239 22.23 3.11 -2.92
CA CYS A 239 21.64 2.46 -1.76
C CYS A 239 21.72 0.94 -1.86
N VAL A 240 22.25 0.28 -0.82
CA VAL A 240 22.20 -1.19 -0.69
C VAL A 240 20.80 -1.62 -0.27
N ILE A 241 20.17 -2.44 -1.09
CA ILE A 241 18.85 -3.03 -0.84
C ILE A 241 18.98 -4.36 -0.09
N CYS A 242 19.91 -5.22 -0.52
CA CYS A 242 20.19 -6.49 0.15
C CYS A 242 21.59 -7.03 -0.19
N GLU A 243 21.99 -8.09 0.49
CA GLU A 243 23.25 -8.78 0.28
C GLU A 243 23.00 -10.26 -0.04
N TYR A 244 23.68 -10.80 -1.06
CA TYR A 244 23.60 -12.21 -1.44
C TYR A 244 24.89 -12.66 -2.10
N ASN A 245 25.43 -13.82 -1.70
CA ASN A 245 26.67 -14.39 -2.24
C ASN A 245 27.86 -13.42 -2.31
N LYS A 246 28.08 -12.62 -1.25
CA LYS A 246 29.14 -11.59 -1.16
C LYS A 246 29.02 -10.45 -2.17
N LEU A 247 27.86 -10.32 -2.82
CA LEU A 247 27.51 -9.20 -3.67
C LEU A 247 26.52 -8.29 -2.94
N PHE A 248 26.66 -6.99 -3.17
CA PHE A 248 25.69 -5.98 -2.75
C PHE A 248 24.73 -5.73 -3.91
N PHE A 249 23.45 -5.69 -3.61
CA PHE A 249 22.41 -5.39 -4.59
C PHE A 249 21.94 -3.97 -4.34
N VAL A 250 22.18 -3.09 -5.32
CA VAL A 250 22.02 -1.66 -5.14
C VAL A 250 20.94 -1.08 -6.05
N ASP A 251 20.24 -0.06 -5.56
CA ASP A 251 19.25 0.72 -6.31
C ASP A 251 19.34 2.20 -5.93
N ASP A 252 18.72 3.05 -6.75
CA ASP A 252 18.43 4.44 -6.43
C ASP A 252 17.24 4.50 -5.46
N GLN A 253 17.43 5.17 -4.31
CA GLN A 253 16.35 5.37 -3.35
C GLN A 253 15.98 6.86 -3.20
N LEU A 254 14.73 7.08 -2.78
CA LEU A 254 14.29 8.37 -2.29
C LEU A 254 14.64 8.51 -0.82
N THR A 255 15.26 9.64 -0.48
CA THR A 255 15.42 10.02 0.92
C THR A 255 14.09 10.43 1.55
N GLU A 256 14.03 10.43 2.89
CA GLU A 256 12.86 10.92 3.63
C GLU A 256 12.55 12.38 3.26
N THR A 257 13.57 13.21 3.09
CA THR A 257 13.42 14.60 2.65
C THR A 257 12.81 14.71 1.25
N GLU A 258 13.19 13.85 0.31
CA GLU A 258 12.63 13.84 -1.04
C GLU A 258 11.18 13.33 -1.06
N LYS A 259 10.86 12.28 -0.29
CA LYS A 259 9.46 11.83 -0.13
C LYS A 259 8.59 12.93 0.48
N ASN A 260 9.09 13.60 1.50
CA ASN A 260 8.43 14.72 2.14
C ASN A 260 8.21 15.90 1.18
N PHE A 261 9.21 16.17 0.34
CA PHE A 261 9.12 17.17 -0.71
C PHE A 261 8.08 16.83 -1.78
N ILE A 262 8.03 15.57 -2.24
CA ILE A 262 7.02 15.09 -3.19
C ILE A 262 5.61 15.25 -2.63
N CYS A 263 5.41 14.92 -1.35
CA CYS A 263 4.14 15.10 -0.63
C CYS A 263 3.79 16.57 -0.35
N GLY A 264 4.69 17.51 -0.61
CA GLY A 264 4.41 18.94 -0.46
C GLY A 264 4.43 19.41 0.98
N ILE A 265 5.36 18.92 1.80
CA ILE A 265 5.43 19.25 3.23
C ILE A 265 6.18 20.57 3.47
N TYR A 266 5.54 21.44 4.24
CA TYR A 266 6.11 22.64 4.83
C TYR A 266 6.21 22.45 6.34
N VAL A 267 7.22 23.09 6.94
CA VAL A 267 7.39 23.11 8.39
C VAL A 267 6.82 24.43 8.91
N SER A 268 5.80 24.36 9.76
CA SER A 268 5.23 25.53 10.45
C SER A 268 5.77 25.62 11.87
N GLN A 269 6.04 26.84 12.33
CA GLN A 269 6.30 27.12 13.74
C GLN A 269 4.98 27.10 14.54
N THR A 270 5.03 26.67 15.80
CA THR A 270 3.92 26.83 16.77
C THR A 270 3.81 28.26 17.26
N GLU A 271 2.61 28.69 17.66
CA GLU A 271 2.31 30.02 18.20
C GLU A 271 3.15 30.39 19.43
N ASP A 272 3.60 29.39 20.21
CA ASP A 272 4.38 29.59 21.43
C ASP A 272 5.88 29.83 21.20
N ALA A 273 6.35 29.94 19.95
CA ALA A 273 7.75 30.21 19.65
C ALA A 273 8.01 31.73 19.57
N PRO A 274 8.95 32.30 20.35
CA PRO A 274 9.35 33.69 20.24
C PRO A 274 9.78 34.03 18.80
N GLU A 275 9.32 35.18 18.31
CA GLU A 275 9.63 35.67 16.97
C GLU A 275 11.15 35.78 16.81
N GLY A 276 11.74 34.97 15.92
CA GLY A 276 13.18 34.96 15.63
C GLY A 276 14.00 33.86 16.35
N GLU A 277 13.43 33.07 17.26
CA GLU A 277 14.15 31.96 17.90
C GLU A 277 13.70 30.58 17.40
N LEU A 278 14.59 29.90 16.66
CA LEU A 278 14.38 28.56 16.10
C LEU A 278 14.53 27.41 17.12
N LEU A 279 14.59 27.68 18.42
CA LEU A 279 15.26 26.74 19.32
C LEU A 279 14.37 25.78 20.11
N ASN A 280 13.09 26.04 20.40
CA ASN A 280 12.30 25.10 21.23
C ASN A 280 10.81 24.94 20.84
N GLY A 281 10.36 25.53 19.73
CA GLY A 281 8.98 25.38 19.26
C GLY A 281 8.71 23.99 18.67
N THR A 282 7.54 23.42 18.96
CA THR A 282 7.10 22.15 18.35
C THR A 282 6.90 22.39 16.85
N ARG A 283 7.59 21.63 16.00
CA ARG A 283 7.41 21.73 14.54
C ARG A 283 6.10 21.08 14.14
N VAL A 284 5.25 21.83 13.43
CA VAL A 284 4.00 21.29 12.87
C VAL A 284 4.16 21.17 11.37
N ASP A 285 4.11 19.94 10.88
CA ASP A 285 4.14 19.70 9.45
C ASP A 285 2.75 19.87 8.85
N ILE A 286 2.66 20.71 7.82
CA ILE A 286 1.47 20.92 6.99
C ILE A 286 1.81 20.52 5.55
N SER A 287 0.86 19.91 4.84
CA SER A 287 1.16 19.39 3.51
C SER A 287 -0.02 19.33 2.55
N TRP A 288 0.31 19.33 1.27
CA TRP A 288 -0.64 19.15 0.16
C TRP A 288 -1.18 17.72 0.10
N TRP A 289 -0.29 16.73 0.24
CA TRP A 289 -0.59 15.30 0.24
C TRP A 289 -0.24 14.67 1.59
N PRO A 290 -0.85 13.53 1.96
CA PRO A 290 -0.44 12.83 3.17
C PRO A 290 1.03 12.41 3.05
N LYS A 291 1.75 12.48 4.17
CA LYS A 291 3.12 11.96 4.22
C LYS A 291 3.14 10.48 3.88
N ASP A 292 4.18 10.03 3.18
CA ASP A 292 4.38 8.62 2.88
C ASP A 292 4.39 7.76 4.16
N SER A 293 5.16 8.14 5.19
CA SER A 293 5.18 7.41 6.46
C SER A 293 3.80 7.25 7.10
N MET A 294 2.92 8.25 6.97
CA MET A 294 1.54 8.17 7.45
C MET A 294 0.68 7.26 6.56
N TRP A 295 0.82 7.36 5.24
CA TRP A 295 0.14 6.49 4.27
C TRP A 295 0.45 5.03 4.55
N GLN A 296 1.73 4.69 4.74
CA GLN A 296 2.21 3.35 5.04
C GLN A 296 1.75 2.88 6.43
N THR A 297 1.94 3.69 7.48
CA THR A 297 1.60 3.28 8.87
C THR A 297 0.11 2.98 9.05
N LEU A 298 -0.74 3.70 8.32
CA LEU A 298 -2.18 3.53 8.33
C LEU A 298 -2.67 2.51 7.29
N ASN A 299 -1.78 1.85 6.55
CA ASN A 299 -2.07 0.90 5.45
C ASN A 299 -3.20 1.43 4.55
N CYS A 300 -3.03 2.65 4.04
CA CYS A 300 -4.10 3.30 3.29
C CYS A 300 -4.41 2.58 1.99
N TYR A 301 -5.60 1.96 1.92
CA TYR A 301 -6.16 1.38 0.71
C TYR A 301 -5.33 0.22 0.10
N LEU A 302 -4.63 -0.55 0.94
CA LEU A 302 -3.63 -1.59 0.64
C LEU A 302 -2.25 -1.05 0.26
N THR A 303 -1.19 -1.72 0.72
CA THR A 303 0.21 -1.45 0.40
C THR A 303 0.67 -2.19 -0.87
N LEU A 304 0.08 -3.36 -1.17
CA LEU A 304 0.51 -4.18 -2.31
C LEU A 304 0.22 -3.54 -3.67
N GLU A 305 -0.94 -2.91 -3.85
CA GLU A 305 -1.30 -2.28 -5.11
C GLU A 305 -2.15 -1.02 -4.91
N TRP A 306 -2.11 -0.15 -5.91
CA TRP A 306 -2.91 1.06 -5.97
C TRP A 306 -4.35 0.72 -6.38
N THR A 307 -5.25 0.70 -5.39
CA THR A 307 -6.66 0.33 -5.58
C THR A 307 -7.53 1.47 -6.12
N GLU A 308 -8.75 1.15 -6.57
CA GLU A 308 -9.74 2.14 -7.01
C GLU A 308 -10.15 3.11 -5.88
N LEU A 309 -10.15 2.63 -4.62
CA LEU A 309 -10.41 3.50 -3.46
C LEU A 309 -9.27 4.50 -3.25
N ALA A 310 -8.01 4.05 -3.40
CA ALA A 310 -6.85 4.93 -3.37
C ALA A 310 -6.94 5.99 -4.49
N GLU A 311 -7.33 5.57 -5.70
CA GLU A 311 -7.53 6.48 -6.84
C GLU A 311 -8.66 7.49 -6.57
N THR A 312 -9.79 7.04 -6.04
CA THR A 312 -10.91 7.91 -5.68
C THR A 312 -10.50 8.94 -4.64
N PHE A 313 -9.75 8.52 -3.62
CA PHE A 313 -9.14 9.43 -2.64
C PHE A 313 -8.24 10.46 -3.34
N TYR A 314 -7.33 10.00 -4.20
CA TYR A 314 -6.35 10.86 -4.85
C TYR A 314 -7.02 11.91 -5.73
N GLN A 315 -7.98 11.50 -6.56
CA GLN A 315 -8.72 12.40 -7.45
C GLN A 315 -9.61 13.38 -6.69
N LYS A 316 -10.24 12.93 -5.59
CA LYS A 316 -10.96 13.85 -4.71
C LYS A 316 -10.01 14.87 -4.11
N ARG A 317 -8.89 14.43 -3.54
CA ARG A 317 -7.92 15.33 -2.90
C ARG A 317 -7.32 16.31 -3.89
N LYS A 318 -7.00 15.88 -5.11
CA LYS A 318 -6.53 16.76 -6.20
C LYS A 318 -7.50 17.91 -6.45
N ARG A 319 -8.79 17.62 -6.59
CA ARG A 319 -9.85 18.62 -6.75
C ARG A 319 -9.98 19.55 -5.54
N ASP A 320 -9.93 18.99 -4.33
CA ASP A 320 -10.01 19.79 -3.10
C ASP A 320 -8.84 20.78 -2.99
N ILE A 321 -7.62 20.37 -3.38
CA ILE A 321 -6.45 21.26 -3.42
C ILE A 321 -6.65 22.38 -4.44
N GLU A 322 -7.13 22.06 -5.65
CA GLU A 322 -7.33 23.05 -6.72
C GLU A 322 -8.44 24.06 -6.39
N ALA A 323 -9.47 23.64 -5.66
CA ALA A 323 -10.61 24.46 -5.27
C ALA A 323 -10.35 25.32 -4.01
N GLU A 324 -9.82 24.72 -2.95
CA GLU A 324 -9.71 25.37 -1.63
C GLU A 324 -8.29 25.77 -1.25
N LEU A 325 -7.28 25.29 -2.00
CA LEU A 325 -5.87 25.42 -1.64
C LEU A 325 -5.59 24.95 -0.20
N SER A 326 -6.30 23.94 0.31
CA SER A 326 -6.18 23.53 1.70
C SER A 326 -4.93 22.65 1.94
N MET A 327 -4.02 23.10 2.81
CA MET A 327 -2.98 22.24 3.39
C MET A 327 -3.49 21.61 4.69
N ILE A 328 -3.09 20.36 4.95
CA ILE A 328 -3.56 19.60 6.11
C ILE A 328 -2.36 19.23 7.00
N ASN A 329 -2.51 19.36 8.31
CA ASN A 329 -1.49 18.95 9.27
C ASN A 329 -1.56 17.44 9.59
N ALA A 330 -0.57 16.92 10.31
CA ALA A 330 -0.53 15.51 10.67
C ALA A 330 -1.80 14.98 11.36
N SER A 331 -2.40 15.74 12.29
CA SER A 331 -3.62 15.33 12.98
C SER A 331 -4.84 15.30 12.06
N GLY A 332 -4.97 16.29 11.17
CA GLY A 332 -6.01 16.33 10.14
C GLY A 332 -5.89 15.15 9.18
N TRP A 333 -4.67 14.81 8.74
CA TRP A 333 -4.44 13.63 7.90
C TRP A 333 -4.82 12.34 8.61
N ARG A 334 -4.45 12.17 9.88
CA ARG A 334 -4.88 10.99 10.65
C ARG A 334 -6.39 10.88 10.71
N LEU A 335 -7.11 11.97 10.95
CA LEU A 335 -8.58 11.93 11.00
C LEU A 335 -9.19 11.60 9.62
N TYR A 336 -8.63 12.18 8.57
CA TYR A 336 -9.08 11.98 7.19
C TYR A 336 -8.86 10.54 6.72
N LEU A 337 -7.69 9.95 7.04
CA LEU A 337 -7.30 8.61 6.61
C LEU A 337 -7.79 7.49 7.54
N ARG A 338 -7.93 7.72 8.85
CA ARG A 338 -8.33 6.68 9.83
C ARG A 338 -9.70 6.10 9.57
N LYS A 339 -10.63 6.89 9.01
CA LYS A 339 -11.97 6.40 8.65
C LYS A 339 -11.95 5.28 7.60
N ALA A 340 -10.81 5.01 6.96
CA ALA A 340 -10.71 4.05 5.87
C ALA A 340 -10.08 2.68 6.23
N ASN A 341 -9.34 2.48 7.34
CA ASN A 341 -8.31 1.41 7.35
C ASN A 341 -8.11 0.54 8.62
N THR A 342 -9.07 0.40 9.55
CA THR A 342 -8.83 -0.44 10.75
C THR A 342 -8.72 -1.95 10.44
N TRP A 343 -9.45 -2.42 9.43
CA TRP A 343 -9.49 -3.85 9.06
C TRP A 343 -8.53 -4.22 7.94
N THR A 344 -8.31 -3.33 6.97
CA THR A 344 -7.41 -3.51 5.83
C THR A 344 -6.01 -3.93 6.28
N LYS A 345 -5.48 -3.29 7.33
CA LYS A 345 -4.17 -3.61 7.91
C LYS A 345 -4.06 -5.06 8.41
N LYS A 346 -5.11 -5.57 9.07
CA LYS A 346 -5.10 -6.94 9.61
C LYS A 346 -5.17 -7.96 8.49
N VAL A 347 -6.07 -7.73 7.53
CA VAL A 347 -6.26 -8.63 6.38
C VAL A 347 -4.98 -8.70 5.55
N GLU A 348 -4.33 -7.57 5.29
CA GLU A 348 -3.09 -7.50 4.51
C GLU A 348 -1.92 -8.18 5.24
N ALA A 349 -1.74 -7.92 6.54
CA ALA A 349 -0.72 -8.59 7.33
C ALA A 349 -0.94 -10.12 7.37
N GLY A 350 -2.19 -10.55 7.48
CA GLY A 350 -2.57 -11.96 7.36
C GLY A 350 -2.27 -12.55 6.00
N ALA A 351 -2.64 -11.86 4.94
CA ALA A 351 -2.39 -12.29 3.57
C ALA A 351 -0.89 -12.50 3.31
N GLU A 352 -0.06 -11.51 3.64
CA GLU A 352 1.40 -11.62 3.50
C GLU A 352 1.96 -12.75 4.37
N TYR A 353 1.47 -12.93 5.61
CA TYR A 353 1.89 -14.02 6.49
C TYR A 353 1.66 -15.41 5.86
N TYR A 354 0.44 -15.69 5.39
CA TYR A 354 0.15 -16.99 4.76
C TYR A 354 0.85 -17.16 3.41
N GLN A 355 0.93 -16.10 2.62
CA GLN A 355 1.59 -16.13 1.31
C GLN A 355 3.10 -16.36 1.43
N ARG A 356 3.74 -15.79 2.45
CA ARG A 356 5.13 -16.07 2.78
C ARG A 356 5.34 -17.54 3.12
N GLY A 357 4.52 -18.08 4.02
CA GLY A 357 4.60 -19.51 4.38
C GLY A 357 4.41 -20.43 3.17
N TYR A 358 3.53 -20.07 2.25
CA TYR A 358 3.34 -20.80 1.00
C TYR A 358 4.55 -20.68 0.06
N LEU A 359 5.09 -19.47 -0.12
CA LEU A 359 6.27 -19.22 -0.93
C LEU A 359 7.49 -20.00 -0.40
N ASP A 360 7.71 -20.00 0.91
CA ASP A 360 8.79 -20.76 1.55
C ASP A 360 8.65 -22.27 1.29
N HIS A 361 7.42 -22.80 1.36
CA HIS A 361 7.15 -24.19 1.04
C HIS A 361 7.47 -24.54 -0.42
N CYS A 362 7.06 -23.67 -1.36
CA CYS A 362 7.37 -23.85 -2.78
C CYS A 362 8.87 -23.78 -3.07
N LEU A 363 9.59 -22.85 -2.45
CA LEU A 363 11.04 -22.70 -2.62
C LEU A 363 11.81 -23.89 -2.04
N ALA A 364 11.42 -24.38 -0.85
CA ALA A 364 12.03 -25.57 -0.26
C ALA A 364 11.83 -26.82 -1.15
N ALA A 365 10.64 -26.98 -1.73
CA ALA A 365 10.34 -28.07 -2.64
C ALA A 365 11.14 -27.99 -3.96
N ALA A 366 11.48 -26.78 -4.42
CA ALA A 366 12.31 -26.58 -5.61
C ALA A 366 13.78 -26.97 -5.36
N VAL A 367 14.33 -26.63 -4.18
CA VAL A 367 15.70 -27.01 -3.80
C VAL A 367 15.85 -28.52 -3.67
N SER A 368 14.85 -29.24 -3.15
CA SER A 368 14.90 -30.71 -3.03
C SER A 368 14.81 -31.48 -4.36
N ARG A 369 14.55 -30.79 -5.49
CA ARG A 369 14.48 -31.40 -6.83
C ARG A 369 15.76 -31.21 -7.66
N LEU A 370 16.70 -30.40 -7.17
CA LEU A 370 18.06 -30.24 -7.70
C LEU A 370 19.01 -31.18 -6.96
#